data_AF-A0AA41QA55-F1
#
_entry.id   AF-A0AA41QA55-F1
#
_cell.length_a   1.000
_cell.length_b   1.000
_cell.length_c   1.000
_cell.angle_alpha   90.00
_cell.angle_beta   90.00
_cell.angle_gamma   90.00
#
_symmetry.space_group_name_H-M   'P 1'
#
loop_
_entity.id
_entity.type
_entity.pdbx_description
1 polymer ?
#
loop_
_entity_poly.entity_id
_entity_poly.type
_entity_poly.pdbx_seq_one_letter_code
_entity_poly.pdbx_strand_id
1 'polypeptide(L)'
;MSSHREAPEISKDPVADSTDVYAFVSPDAPDTVTLIANYLPLQGPAAGPNFYEFGDDVLYEIHIDNDGDGRADVTYQFRFTTTVRNPDTFLYNTGPITALDSASWNRRQTYTLTRVDGNGRTSVLGKDLACPPCNIGPLSTPDYPSLAAAAVHPFGDGRKVFAGQRAEGFYVDLGSIFDLGNLRPFQQLHLLGGVFGGPSAGVNTTKQLNVHTLAVQVPICDVTCGGERPTDVTNPRATIGVWTTASRRQVRIAEAGKGGVAENGPWVQVSRLGNPLFNEVIVPMSRKDQWNALPPSDDKLFAGYVDKPELAGLLPVLYPGVFPNLDALNKSGKPRADLHAILLTGIPAGIVPGFQNYTGAIDADMLRLNTAVPPTAKPNILGLVAGDAAGFPNGRRVFDDVVTVELRAVAGATYPLVDNTFTPDAATGQITDGLTPADVKNPYLDTFPYLGVPYDGYRNPS
;
A
#
# COMPACT_ATOMS: atom_id res chain seq x y z
N MET A 1 -1.80 6.39 -0.14
CA MET A 1 -2.29 5.96 -1.44
C MET A 1 -1.20 6.07 -2.50
N SER A 2 -0.24 5.15 -2.44
CA SER A 2 0.71 4.88 -3.53
C SER A 2 0.04 4.28 -4.76
N SER A 3 -1.18 3.76 -4.60
CA SER A 3 -2.10 3.33 -5.64
C SER A 3 -3.46 3.96 -5.38
N HIS A 4 -4.22 4.25 -6.43
CA HIS A 4 -5.63 4.64 -6.37
C HIS A 4 -6.11 4.97 -7.78
N ARG A 5 -7.30 4.48 -8.16
CA ARG A 5 -7.89 4.72 -9.49
C ARG A 5 -6.90 4.39 -10.61
N GLU A 6 -6.03 3.41 -10.37
CA GLU A 6 -4.80 3.16 -11.07
C GLU A 6 -5.01 2.49 -12.41
N ALA A 7 -6.18 1.85 -12.57
CA ALA A 7 -6.68 1.23 -13.79
C ALA A 7 -8.07 1.78 -14.17
N PRO A 8 -8.45 1.75 -15.46
CA PRO A 8 -9.75 2.23 -15.92
C PRO A 8 -10.95 1.64 -15.18
N GLU A 9 -10.99 0.32 -14.95
CA GLU A 9 -12.16 -0.32 -14.35
C GLU A 9 -12.23 -0.12 -12.83
N ILE A 10 -11.11 -0.23 -12.12
CA ILE A 10 -11.10 -0.02 -10.66
C ILE A 10 -11.37 1.43 -10.27
N SER A 11 -11.05 2.40 -11.14
CA SER A 11 -11.40 3.82 -10.93
C SER A 11 -12.90 4.10 -10.80
N LYS A 12 -13.73 3.14 -11.22
CA LYS A 12 -15.20 3.15 -11.15
C LYS A 12 -15.74 2.35 -9.95
N ASP A 13 -14.87 1.67 -9.20
CA ASP A 13 -15.20 0.80 -8.08
C ASP A 13 -14.32 1.09 -6.85
N PRO A 14 -14.50 2.26 -6.21
CA PRO A 14 -13.65 2.70 -5.11
C PRO A 14 -13.69 1.76 -3.89
N VAL A 15 -14.72 0.92 -3.75
CA VAL A 15 -14.85 0.01 -2.61
C VAL A 15 -13.87 -1.17 -2.71
N ALA A 16 -13.47 -1.55 -3.93
CA ALA A 16 -12.48 -2.60 -4.18
C ALA A 16 -11.07 -2.04 -4.46
N ASP A 17 -10.93 -0.71 -4.58
CA ASP A 17 -9.69 -0.01 -4.94
C ASP A 17 -8.68 -0.07 -3.78
N SER A 18 -7.60 -0.85 -3.96
CA SER A 18 -6.49 -0.97 -3.03
C SER A 18 -5.51 0.18 -3.21
N THR A 19 -5.02 0.75 -2.10
CA THR A 19 -4.31 2.04 -2.15
C THR A 19 -2.89 2.00 -1.62
N ASP A 20 -2.60 1.10 -0.67
CA ASP A 20 -1.27 0.87 -0.16
C ASP A 20 -1.18 -0.54 0.42
N VAL A 21 0.01 -1.14 0.35
CA VAL A 21 0.40 -2.29 1.17
C VAL A 21 1.64 -1.93 1.96
N TYR A 22 1.72 -2.40 3.20
CA TYR A 22 2.87 -2.24 4.08
C TYR A 22 3.21 -3.60 4.70
N ALA A 23 4.50 -3.88 4.79
CA ALA A 23 5.04 -5.08 5.43
C ALA A 23 6.35 -4.72 6.10
N PHE A 24 6.43 -4.86 7.42
CA PHE A 24 7.64 -4.55 8.17
C PHE A 24 7.71 -5.36 9.47
N VAL A 25 8.92 -5.60 9.98
CA VAL A 25 9.11 -6.12 11.34
C VAL A 25 8.66 -5.07 12.33
N SER A 26 7.76 -5.44 13.24
CA SER A 26 7.07 -4.49 14.13
C SER A 26 8.05 -3.83 15.11
N PRO A 27 8.15 -2.49 15.16
CA PRO A 27 9.07 -1.80 16.08
C PRO A 27 8.73 -2.01 17.57
N ASP A 28 7.44 -2.09 17.92
CA ASP A 28 6.94 -2.32 19.28
C ASP A 28 6.88 -3.81 19.69
N ALA A 29 7.06 -4.73 18.73
CA ALA A 29 7.10 -6.18 18.95
C ALA A 29 8.03 -6.88 17.93
N PRO A 30 9.37 -6.77 18.05
CA PRO A 30 10.33 -7.17 17.00
C PRO A 30 10.44 -8.69 16.68
N ASP A 31 9.63 -9.53 17.33
CA ASP A 31 9.41 -10.93 17.00
C ASP A 31 8.19 -11.16 16.09
N THR A 32 7.49 -10.08 15.73
CA THR A 32 6.31 -10.07 14.86
C THR A 32 6.56 -9.28 13.58
N VAL A 33 5.77 -9.58 12.55
CA VAL A 33 5.58 -8.69 11.40
C VAL A 33 4.24 -7.99 11.51
N THR A 34 4.17 -6.77 10.99
CA THR A 34 2.91 -6.08 10.73
C THR A 34 2.67 -5.99 9.23
N LEU A 35 1.49 -6.46 8.82
CA LEU A 35 0.99 -6.41 7.45
C LEU A 35 -0.22 -5.47 7.42
N ILE A 36 -0.23 -4.51 6.50
CA ILE A 36 -1.31 -3.51 6.39
C ILE A 36 -1.69 -3.38 4.92
N ALA A 37 -2.99 -3.35 4.63
CA ALA A 37 -3.54 -3.01 3.34
C ALA A 37 -4.60 -1.91 3.48
N ASN A 38 -4.46 -0.84 2.73
CA ASN A 38 -5.43 0.26 2.69
C ASN A 38 -6.32 0.15 1.45
N TYR A 39 -7.58 0.50 1.61
CA TYR A 39 -8.62 0.50 0.58
C TYR A 39 -9.48 1.76 0.68
N LEU A 40 -10.34 1.96 -0.33
CA LEU A 40 -11.28 3.08 -0.41
C LEU A 40 -10.52 4.40 -0.42
N PRO A 41 -9.94 4.80 -1.56
CA PRO A 41 -9.12 6.01 -1.63
C PRO A 41 -9.90 7.30 -1.40
N LEU A 42 -9.17 8.35 -1.04
CA LEU A 42 -9.62 9.74 -1.07
C LEU A 42 -10.89 9.99 -0.23
N GLN A 43 -10.98 9.40 0.96
CA GLN A 43 -12.16 9.56 1.80
C GLN A 43 -12.21 10.97 2.39
N GLY A 44 -13.14 11.78 1.89
CA GLY A 44 -13.45 13.08 2.46
C GLY A 44 -14.05 12.90 3.87
N PRO A 45 -13.49 13.52 4.93
CA PRO A 45 -13.98 13.31 6.29
C PRO A 45 -15.46 13.67 6.49
N ALA A 46 -15.96 14.66 5.75
CA ALA A 46 -17.36 15.12 5.81
C ALA A 46 -18.30 14.35 4.87
N ALA A 47 -18.09 13.03 4.71
CA ALA A 47 -18.97 12.17 3.91
C ALA A 47 -20.23 11.76 4.69
N GLY A 48 -21.27 12.61 4.66
CA GLY A 48 -22.61 12.29 5.14
C GLY A 48 -23.66 12.48 4.03
N PRO A 49 -24.87 11.89 4.14
CA PRO A 49 -25.42 11.14 5.29
C PRO A 49 -25.02 9.66 5.34
N ASN A 50 -24.27 9.16 4.36
CA ASN A 50 -23.70 7.81 4.36
C ASN A 50 -22.17 7.89 4.45
N PHE A 51 -21.61 7.25 5.46
CA PHE A 51 -20.17 7.24 5.71
C PHE A 51 -19.52 6.02 5.04
N TYR A 52 -18.20 6.06 4.85
CA TYR A 52 -17.43 4.99 4.21
C TYR A 52 -17.41 3.70 5.04
N GLU A 53 -17.38 2.56 4.37
CA GLU A 53 -17.29 1.23 4.99
C GLU A 53 -16.74 0.23 3.96
N PHE A 54 -16.18 -0.90 4.42
CA PHE A 54 -15.78 -1.98 3.49
C PHE A 54 -17.00 -2.58 2.79
N GLY A 55 -16.83 -3.13 1.60
CA GLY A 55 -17.91 -3.79 0.87
C GLY A 55 -18.25 -5.15 1.46
N ASP A 56 -19.53 -5.39 1.77
CA ASP A 56 -20.05 -6.72 2.14
C ASP A 56 -19.94 -7.72 0.96
N ASP A 57 -19.87 -7.21 -0.27
CA ASP A 57 -19.79 -7.93 -1.54
C ASP A 57 -18.35 -8.00 -2.11
N VAL A 58 -17.35 -7.65 -1.31
CA VAL A 58 -15.93 -7.73 -1.66
C VAL A 58 -15.22 -8.74 -0.75
N LEU A 59 -14.35 -9.54 -1.33
CA LEU A 59 -13.40 -10.39 -0.63
C LEU A 59 -12.07 -9.65 -0.58
N TYR A 60 -11.61 -9.30 0.63
CA TYR A 60 -10.32 -8.63 0.81
C TYR A 60 -9.31 -9.60 1.40
N GLU A 61 -8.10 -9.63 0.85
CA GLU A 61 -7.07 -10.60 1.22
C GLU A 61 -5.69 -9.97 1.27
N ILE A 62 -4.93 -10.27 2.32
CA ILE A 62 -3.49 -10.03 2.38
C ILE A 62 -2.80 -11.39 2.19
N HIS A 63 -1.95 -11.49 1.19
CA HIS A 63 -1.26 -12.72 0.81
C HIS A 63 0.21 -12.67 1.17
N ILE A 64 0.76 -13.84 1.47
CA ILE A 64 2.17 -14.05 1.77
C ILE A 64 2.67 -15.24 0.94
N ASP A 65 3.73 -15.01 0.18
CA ASP A 65 4.60 -16.02 -0.45
C ASP A 65 5.84 -16.19 0.44
N ASN A 66 6.15 -17.41 0.86
CA ASN A 66 7.34 -17.70 1.65
C ASN A 66 8.29 -18.74 1.04
N ASP A 67 8.03 -19.17 -0.20
CA ASP A 67 8.89 -20.10 -0.94
C ASP A 67 9.41 -19.54 -2.29
N GLY A 68 8.89 -18.39 -2.71
CA GLY A 68 9.37 -17.61 -3.85
C GLY A 68 8.75 -17.99 -5.20
N ASP A 69 7.64 -18.75 -5.21
CA ASP A 69 6.96 -19.17 -6.43
C ASP A 69 5.94 -18.16 -6.99
N GLY A 70 5.74 -17.02 -6.30
CA GLY A 70 4.77 -15.98 -6.66
C GLY A 70 3.32 -16.34 -6.35
N ARG A 71 3.07 -17.37 -5.53
CA ARG A 71 1.75 -17.81 -5.06
C ARG A 71 1.68 -17.71 -3.54
N ALA A 72 0.46 -17.62 -3.03
CA ALA A 72 0.24 -17.43 -1.60
C ALA A 72 0.35 -18.76 -0.84
N ASP A 73 1.26 -18.83 0.13
CA ASP A 73 1.35 -19.90 1.14
C ASP A 73 0.47 -19.61 2.35
N VAL A 74 0.25 -18.33 2.64
CA VAL A 74 -0.59 -17.85 3.73
C VAL A 74 -1.42 -16.69 3.22
N THR A 75 -2.72 -16.74 3.49
CA THR A 75 -3.64 -15.63 3.20
C THR A 75 -4.46 -15.28 4.43
N TYR A 76 -4.54 -14.00 4.76
CA TYR A 76 -5.49 -13.45 5.73
C TYR A 76 -6.67 -12.83 4.99
N GLN A 77 -7.82 -13.50 5.08
CA GLN A 77 -9.04 -13.16 4.36
C GLN A 77 -10.04 -12.45 5.28
N PHE A 78 -10.58 -11.34 4.81
CA PHE A 78 -11.56 -10.52 5.51
C PHE A 78 -12.91 -10.56 4.80
N ARG A 79 -13.97 -10.87 5.55
CA ARG A 79 -15.36 -10.83 5.08
C ARG A 79 -16.17 -9.94 5.99
N PHE A 80 -16.77 -8.89 5.42
CA PHE A 80 -17.54 -7.89 6.16
C PHE A 80 -19.04 -8.19 6.15
N THR A 81 -19.73 -7.68 7.16
CA THR A 81 -21.18 -7.71 7.26
C THR A 81 -21.65 -6.43 7.92
N THR A 82 -22.56 -5.75 7.25
CA THR A 82 -23.14 -4.49 7.71
C THR A 82 -24.55 -4.71 8.24
N THR A 83 -24.81 -4.22 9.45
CA THR A 83 -26.12 -4.30 10.11
C THR A 83 -26.67 -2.90 10.35
N VAL A 84 -27.91 -2.68 9.92
CA VAL A 84 -28.71 -1.50 10.26
C VAL A 84 -29.71 -1.88 11.34
N ARG A 85 -29.63 -1.24 12.51
CA ARG A 85 -30.45 -1.59 13.68
C ARG A 85 -31.88 -1.05 13.58
N ASN A 86 -32.01 0.19 13.16
CA ASN A 86 -33.27 0.87 12.90
C ASN A 86 -33.33 1.24 11.41
N PRO A 87 -34.04 0.44 10.58
CA PRO A 87 -34.17 0.71 9.15
C PRO A 87 -35.12 1.87 8.85
N ASP A 88 -35.90 2.34 9.83
CA ASP A 88 -36.90 3.41 9.66
C ASP A 88 -36.32 4.82 9.87
N THR A 89 -34.99 4.95 9.99
CA THR A 89 -34.31 6.25 10.08
C THR A 89 -33.13 6.32 9.11
N PHE A 90 -32.92 7.51 8.54
CA PHE A 90 -31.74 7.81 7.73
C PHE A 90 -30.48 8.08 8.56
N LEU A 91 -30.61 8.20 9.89
CA LEU A 91 -29.52 8.59 10.77
C LEU A 91 -28.50 7.46 10.95
N TYR A 92 -27.21 7.77 10.78
CA TYR A 92 -26.10 6.87 11.11
C TYR A 92 -26.01 6.60 12.61
N ASN A 93 -26.31 7.61 13.44
CA ASN A 93 -26.40 7.51 14.88
C ASN A 93 -27.46 8.48 15.44
N THR A 94 -28.15 8.08 16.51
CA THR A 94 -29.20 8.86 17.19
C THR A 94 -28.71 9.58 18.46
N GLY A 95 -27.42 9.44 18.75
CA GLY A 95 -26.73 10.04 19.89
C GLY A 95 -25.23 9.73 19.83
N PRO A 96 -24.43 10.15 20.82
CA PRO A 96 -22.99 9.88 20.85
C PRO A 96 -22.67 8.39 20.80
N ILE A 97 -21.64 8.01 20.07
CA ILE A 97 -21.06 6.66 20.03
C ILE A 97 -19.84 6.69 20.95
N THR A 98 -19.94 6.05 22.11
CA THR A 98 -18.87 6.04 23.14
C THR A 98 -18.26 4.66 23.35
N ALA A 99 -18.83 3.64 22.72
CA ALA A 99 -18.36 2.26 22.68
C ALA A 99 -18.84 1.57 21.39
N LEU A 100 -18.14 0.51 20.95
CA LEU A 100 -18.49 -0.25 19.75
C LEU A 100 -19.89 -0.89 19.81
N ASP A 101 -20.46 -1.02 21.01
CA ASP A 101 -21.79 -1.54 21.25
C ASP A 101 -22.86 -0.48 21.61
N SER A 102 -22.54 0.81 21.53
CA SER A 102 -23.46 1.93 21.82
C SER A 102 -24.83 1.82 21.14
N ALA A 103 -25.91 1.82 21.92
CA ALA A 103 -27.28 1.70 21.41
C ALA A 103 -27.65 2.76 20.35
N SER A 104 -27.02 3.94 20.44
CA SER A 104 -27.15 5.07 19.51
C SER A 104 -26.53 4.84 18.14
N TRP A 105 -25.65 3.84 17.95
CA TRP A 105 -24.98 3.58 16.67
C TRP A 105 -25.82 2.67 15.78
N ASN A 106 -26.38 3.21 14.70
CA ASN A 106 -27.38 2.55 13.86
C ASN A 106 -26.80 1.62 12.79
N ARG A 107 -25.77 2.07 12.07
CA ARG A 107 -25.15 1.34 10.94
C ARG A 107 -23.77 0.82 11.33
N ARG A 108 -23.69 -0.48 11.62
CA ARG A 108 -22.49 -1.12 12.15
C ARG A 108 -21.91 -2.11 11.18
N GLN A 109 -20.59 -2.24 11.21
CA GLN A 109 -19.90 -3.25 10.42
C GLN A 109 -19.07 -4.15 11.34
N THR A 110 -19.16 -5.45 11.08
CA THR A 110 -18.32 -6.49 11.69
C THR A 110 -17.62 -7.29 10.60
N TYR A 111 -16.59 -8.05 10.96
CA TYR A 111 -15.88 -8.91 10.03
C TYR A 111 -15.50 -10.27 10.61
N THR A 112 -15.31 -11.23 9.72
CA THR A 112 -14.66 -12.52 10.00
C THR A 112 -13.26 -12.50 9.42
N LEU A 113 -12.27 -12.87 10.23
CA LEU A 113 -10.90 -13.10 9.82
C LEU A 113 -10.69 -14.61 9.62
N THR A 114 -10.29 -15.00 8.42
CA THR A 114 -9.97 -16.40 8.07
C THR A 114 -8.54 -16.50 7.58
N ARG A 115 -7.78 -17.46 8.08
CA ARG A 115 -6.49 -17.86 7.48
C ARG A 115 -6.72 -18.93 6.43
N VAL A 116 -6.09 -18.81 5.28
CA VAL A 116 -6.03 -19.84 4.23
C VAL A 116 -4.57 -20.24 4.05
N ASP A 117 -4.27 -21.55 4.03
CA ASP A 117 -2.93 -22.06 3.72
C ASP A 117 -2.75 -22.33 2.22
N GLY A 118 -1.51 -22.60 1.77
CA GLY A 118 -1.20 -22.89 0.36
C GLY A 118 -1.90 -24.11 -0.24
N ASN A 119 -2.52 -24.97 0.58
CA ASN A 119 -3.37 -26.07 0.12
C ASN A 119 -4.86 -25.70 0.07
N GLY A 120 -5.20 -24.44 0.35
CA GLY A 120 -6.57 -23.94 0.40
C GLY A 120 -7.33 -24.31 1.67
N ARG A 121 -6.68 -24.86 2.71
CA ARG A 121 -7.37 -25.14 3.98
C ARG A 121 -7.64 -23.84 4.71
N THR A 122 -8.87 -23.70 5.20
CA THR A 122 -9.33 -22.50 5.90
C THR A 122 -9.35 -22.73 7.41
N SER A 123 -9.05 -21.68 8.16
CA SER A 123 -9.15 -21.64 9.62
C SER A 123 -9.71 -20.28 10.04
N VAL A 124 -10.90 -20.26 10.64
CA VAL A 124 -11.50 -19.02 11.16
C VAL A 124 -10.73 -18.61 12.41
N LEU A 125 -10.09 -17.44 12.36
CA LEU A 125 -9.28 -16.89 13.46
C LEU A 125 -10.10 -15.98 14.37
N GLY A 126 -11.14 -15.34 13.84
CA GLY A 126 -12.06 -14.51 14.59
C GLY A 126 -13.34 -14.28 13.80
N LYS A 127 -14.46 -14.15 14.50
CA LYS A 127 -15.79 -13.95 13.93
C LYS A 127 -16.47 -12.79 14.65
N ASP A 128 -17.32 -12.06 13.91
CA ASP A 128 -18.12 -10.93 14.43
C ASP A 128 -17.25 -9.85 15.10
N LEU A 129 -16.02 -9.69 14.60
CA LEU A 129 -15.07 -8.68 15.08
C LEU A 129 -15.57 -7.30 14.66
N ALA A 130 -15.71 -6.37 15.59
CA ALA A 130 -16.27 -5.05 15.31
C ALA A 130 -15.27 -4.11 14.62
N CYS A 131 -15.68 -3.44 13.55
CA CYS A 131 -15.01 -2.24 13.06
C CYS A 131 -15.33 -1.07 14.01
N PRO A 132 -14.47 -0.03 14.12
CA PRO A 132 -14.89 1.24 14.69
C PRO A 132 -15.88 1.96 13.74
N PRO A 133 -16.68 2.93 14.22
CA PRO A 133 -17.42 3.82 13.32
C PRO A 133 -16.46 4.68 12.47
N CYS A 134 -16.98 5.46 11.53
CA CYS A 134 -16.21 6.57 10.95
C CYS A 134 -16.05 7.70 11.96
N ASN A 135 -14.99 8.50 11.82
CA ASN A 135 -14.83 9.70 12.66
C ASN A 135 -15.71 10.83 12.12
N ILE A 136 -16.89 10.99 12.69
CA ILE A 136 -17.90 11.93 12.18
C ILE A 136 -17.65 13.34 12.71
N GLY A 137 -17.37 13.46 14.01
CA GLY A 137 -17.24 14.76 14.66
C GLY A 137 -17.45 14.70 16.17
N PRO A 138 -17.27 15.83 16.87
CA PRO A 138 -17.20 15.88 18.33
C PRO A 138 -18.48 15.43 19.06
N LEU A 139 -19.65 15.42 18.40
CA LEU A 139 -20.90 14.97 19.00
C LEU A 139 -21.17 13.48 18.75
N SER A 140 -20.92 13.00 17.53
CA SER A 140 -21.18 11.61 17.15
C SER A 140 -20.08 10.66 17.62
N THR A 141 -18.82 11.08 17.52
CA THR A 141 -17.64 10.29 17.90
C THR A 141 -16.70 11.14 18.76
N PRO A 142 -17.12 11.51 19.99
CA PRO A 142 -16.38 12.45 20.84
C PRO A 142 -14.96 11.97 21.20
N ASP A 143 -14.75 10.65 21.28
CA ASP A 143 -13.46 10.03 21.57
C ASP A 143 -13.17 8.88 20.59
N TYR A 144 -12.86 9.25 19.35
CA TYR A 144 -12.48 8.27 18.32
C TYR A 144 -11.27 7.40 18.70
N PRO A 145 -10.18 7.93 19.29
CA PRO A 145 -9.04 7.11 19.68
C PRO A 145 -9.42 5.91 20.55
N SER A 146 -10.30 6.10 21.54
CA SER A 146 -10.80 4.99 22.38
C SER A 146 -11.63 3.97 21.60
N LEU A 147 -12.47 4.42 20.66
CA LEU A 147 -13.25 3.52 19.79
C LEU A 147 -12.33 2.69 18.87
N ALA A 148 -11.30 3.32 18.29
CA ALA A 148 -10.34 2.64 17.44
C ALA A 148 -9.48 1.64 18.22
N ALA A 149 -9.07 1.97 19.44
CA ALA A 149 -8.34 1.07 20.33
C ALA A 149 -9.18 -0.15 20.73
N ALA A 150 -10.47 0.05 21.03
CA ALA A 150 -11.39 -1.04 21.32
C ALA A 150 -11.66 -1.96 20.11
N ALA A 151 -11.40 -1.49 18.89
CA ALA A 151 -11.54 -2.25 17.65
C ALA A 151 -10.26 -2.99 17.23
N VAL A 152 -9.21 -2.95 18.06
CA VAL A 152 -8.04 -3.83 17.93
C VAL A 152 -8.37 -5.14 18.64
N HIS A 153 -8.54 -6.21 17.86
CA HIS A 153 -8.97 -7.51 18.39
C HIS A 153 -7.78 -8.48 18.51
N PRO A 154 -7.51 -9.04 19.69
CA PRO A 154 -6.57 -10.15 19.81
C PRO A 154 -7.19 -11.45 19.28
N PHE A 155 -6.39 -12.31 18.67
CA PHE A 155 -6.85 -13.63 18.20
C PHE A 155 -5.89 -14.78 18.57
N GLY A 156 -5.24 -14.68 19.72
CA GLY A 156 -4.37 -15.71 20.30
C GLY A 156 -2.88 -15.50 20.08
N ASP A 157 -2.04 -15.97 21.02
CA ASP A 157 -0.56 -15.92 21.03
C ASP A 157 0.06 -14.61 20.53
N GLY A 158 -0.39 -13.48 21.09
CA GLY A 158 0.17 -12.16 20.78
C GLY A 158 -0.26 -11.57 19.43
N ARG A 159 -1.15 -12.25 18.68
CA ARG A 159 -1.67 -11.78 17.40
C ARG A 159 -2.78 -10.75 17.56
N LYS A 160 -2.80 -9.75 16.67
CA LYS A 160 -3.78 -8.66 16.67
C LYS A 160 -4.26 -8.35 15.27
N VAL A 161 -5.55 -8.00 15.14
CA VAL A 161 -6.16 -7.56 13.90
C VAL A 161 -6.94 -6.26 14.11
N PHE A 162 -6.95 -5.41 13.10
CA PHE A 162 -7.77 -4.20 13.04
C PHE A 162 -8.35 -4.06 11.63
N ALA A 163 -9.63 -3.66 11.55
CA ALA A 163 -10.24 -3.23 10.31
C ALA A 163 -11.08 -1.97 10.56
N GLY A 164 -10.80 -0.88 9.85
CA GLY A 164 -11.53 0.37 10.03
C GLY A 164 -10.84 1.60 9.44
N GLN A 165 -11.49 2.76 9.61
CA GLN A 165 -10.99 4.03 9.08
C GLN A 165 -9.70 4.50 9.79
N ARG A 166 -8.71 4.97 9.02
CA ARG A 166 -7.49 5.64 9.50
C ARG A 166 -7.21 6.90 8.68
N ALA A 167 -6.38 7.79 9.23
CA ALA A 167 -5.87 8.91 8.44
C ALA A 167 -4.99 8.37 7.32
N GLU A 168 -5.12 8.97 6.13
CA GLU A 168 -4.23 8.69 5.02
C GLU A 168 -2.80 9.04 5.43
N GLY A 169 -1.94 8.03 5.44
CA GLY A 169 -0.57 8.13 5.92
C GLY A 169 0.45 8.39 4.82
N PHE A 170 0.17 8.04 3.58
CA PHE A 170 1.07 8.30 2.46
C PHE A 170 0.85 9.71 1.93
N TYR A 171 1.95 10.44 1.88
CA TYR A 171 2.07 11.80 1.38
C TYR A 171 2.62 11.75 -0.04
N VAL A 172 2.07 12.60 -0.90
CA VAL A 172 2.46 12.70 -2.32
C VAL A 172 1.93 13.99 -2.93
N ASP A 173 2.68 14.57 -3.84
CA ASP A 173 2.23 15.69 -4.69
C ASP A 173 1.66 15.17 -6.02
N LEU A 174 0.44 14.63 -5.96
CA LEU A 174 -0.25 14.09 -7.14
C LEU A 174 -0.47 15.17 -8.20
N GLY A 175 -0.79 16.39 -7.78
CA GLY A 175 -1.00 17.51 -8.68
C GLY A 175 0.24 17.84 -9.51
N SER A 176 1.43 17.70 -8.93
CA SER A 176 2.70 17.89 -9.65
C SER A 176 3.05 16.67 -10.50
N ILE A 177 3.01 15.47 -9.93
CA ILE A 177 3.44 14.24 -10.62
C ILE A 177 2.56 13.92 -11.84
N PHE A 178 1.25 14.06 -11.71
CA PHE A 178 0.30 13.78 -12.80
C PHE A 178 0.05 14.97 -13.73
N ASP A 179 0.62 16.14 -13.44
CA ASP A 179 0.73 17.25 -14.40
C ASP A 179 2.04 17.10 -15.20
N LEU A 180 2.03 16.13 -16.12
CA LEU A 180 3.13 15.83 -17.06
C LEU A 180 4.49 15.54 -16.38
N GLY A 181 4.51 14.89 -15.21
CA GLY A 181 5.77 14.54 -14.55
C GLY A 181 6.53 15.76 -14.01
N ASN A 182 5.80 16.80 -13.59
CA ASN A 182 6.39 18.02 -13.07
C ASN A 182 7.06 17.79 -11.70
N LEU A 183 8.40 17.80 -11.67
CA LEU A 183 9.24 17.68 -10.50
C LEU A 183 9.53 19.04 -9.87
N ARG A 184 8.97 19.27 -8.68
CA ARG A 184 9.07 20.50 -7.87
C ARG A 184 10.49 21.09 -7.74
N PRO A 185 11.56 20.30 -7.51
CA PRO A 185 12.90 20.86 -7.27
C PRO A 185 13.50 21.60 -8.47
N PHE A 186 13.03 21.33 -9.68
CA PHE A 186 13.54 21.97 -10.90
C PHE A 186 12.46 22.12 -11.99
N GLN A 187 11.21 22.34 -11.60
CA GLN A 187 10.05 22.50 -12.49
C GLN A 187 10.25 23.58 -13.57
N GLN A 188 11.04 24.62 -13.29
CA GLN A 188 11.41 25.65 -14.27
C GLN A 188 12.25 25.12 -15.43
N LEU A 189 12.90 23.97 -15.26
CA LEU A 189 13.67 23.27 -16.30
C LEU A 189 12.83 22.26 -17.08
N HIS A 190 11.56 22.10 -16.74
CA HIS A 190 10.63 21.27 -17.52
C HIS A 190 10.51 21.84 -18.95
N LEU A 191 10.25 21.00 -19.94
CA LEU A 191 10.11 21.38 -21.35
C LEU A 191 9.04 22.48 -21.55
N LEU A 192 8.01 22.45 -20.69
CA LEU A 192 6.93 23.44 -20.63
C LEU A 192 7.04 24.35 -19.39
N GLY A 193 8.21 24.40 -18.76
CA GLY A 193 8.44 25.03 -17.45
C GLY A 193 8.45 26.55 -17.45
N GLY A 194 8.31 27.22 -18.60
CA GLY A 194 8.29 28.69 -18.70
C GLY A 194 7.14 29.37 -17.96
N VAL A 195 6.14 28.60 -17.52
CA VAL A 195 5.05 29.05 -16.63
C VAL A 195 5.45 29.08 -15.14
N PHE A 196 6.59 28.49 -14.77
CA PHE A 196 7.09 28.42 -13.40
C PHE A 196 8.29 29.34 -13.21
N GLY A 197 8.26 30.15 -12.15
CA GLY A 197 9.33 31.10 -11.83
C GLY A 197 10.59 30.50 -11.19
N GLY A 198 10.59 29.20 -10.88
CA GLY A 198 11.66 28.51 -10.17
C GLY A 198 11.17 27.25 -9.46
N PRO A 199 12.02 26.61 -8.64
CA PRO A 199 11.63 25.49 -7.79
C PRO A 199 10.48 25.87 -6.84
N SER A 200 9.69 24.89 -6.41
CA SER A 200 8.66 25.09 -5.38
C SER A 200 8.66 23.98 -4.35
N ALA A 201 7.96 24.20 -3.23
CA ALA A 201 7.74 23.18 -2.22
C ALA A 201 6.69 22.16 -2.70
N GLY A 202 6.77 20.94 -2.17
CA GLY A 202 5.76 19.91 -2.39
C GLY A 202 4.39 20.31 -1.81
N VAL A 203 3.33 19.82 -2.44
CA VAL A 203 1.95 19.99 -1.96
C VAL A 203 1.34 18.63 -1.68
N ASN A 204 1.17 18.29 -0.40
CA ASN A 204 0.54 17.03 -0.02
C ASN A 204 -0.92 17.00 -0.48
N THR A 205 -1.19 16.24 -1.54
CA THR A 205 -2.54 16.14 -2.14
C THR A 205 -3.48 15.28 -1.30
N THR A 206 -2.93 14.35 -0.52
CA THR A 206 -3.71 13.44 0.33
C THR A 206 -3.92 13.98 1.76
N LYS A 207 -3.47 15.21 2.03
CA LYS A 207 -3.64 15.85 3.33
C LYS A 207 -5.10 15.84 3.77
N GLN A 208 -5.34 15.54 5.05
CA GLN A 208 -6.68 15.56 5.65
C GLN A 208 -7.70 14.60 5.02
N LEU A 209 -7.26 13.59 4.27
CA LEU A 209 -8.10 12.49 3.79
C LEU A 209 -7.95 11.26 4.68
N ASN A 210 -8.94 10.39 4.61
CA ASN A 210 -8.92 9.09 5.29
C ASN A 210 -8.82 7.93 4.27
N VAL A 211 -8.53 6.75 4.80
CA VAL A 211 -8.62 5.45 4.12
C VAL A 211 -9.22 4.42 5.06
N HIS A 212 -9.61 3.28 4.51
CA HIS A 212 -10.04 2.11 5.27
C HIS A 212 -8.88 1.12 5.31
N THR A 213 -8.48 0.70 6.49
CA THR A 213 -7.27 -0.09 6.73
C THR A 213 -7.63 -1.48 7.23
N LEU A 214 -7.01 -2.51 6.63
CA LEU A 214 -6.88 -3.86 7.17
C LEU A 214 -5.46 -3.97 7.74
N ALA A 215 -5.32 -4.36 9.00
CA ALA A 215 -4.01 -4.54 9.62
C ALA A 215 -3.96 -5.85 10.42
N VAL A 216 -2.84 -6.57 10.32
CA VAL A 216 -2.57 -7.81 11.04
C VAL A 216 -1.16 -7.76 11.59
N GLN A 217 -1.00 -7.97 12.91
CA GLN A 217 0.30 -8.17 13.56
C GLN A 217 0.38 -9.62 14.03
N VAL A 218 1.37 -10.37 13.53
CA VAL A 218 1.52 -11.82 13.78
C VAL A 218 2.98 -12.17 14.02
N PRO A 219 3.28 -13.20 14.83
CA PRO A 219 4.63 -13.74 14.96
C PRO A 219 5.28 -14.00 13.61
N ILE A 220 6.59 -13.77 13.47
CA ILE A 220 7.33 -14.03 12.23
C ILE A 220 7.12 -15.49 11.77
N CYS A 221 7.09 -16.44 12.69
CA CYS A 221 6.85 -17.86 12.41
C CYS A 221 5.46 -18.18 11.82
N ASP A 222 4.50 -17.27 11.84
CA ASP A 222 3.19 -17.52 11.22
C ASP A 222 3.24 -17.41 9.69
N VAL A 223 4.24 -16.69 9.17
CA VAL A 223 4.32 -16.24 7.79
C VAL A 223 5.56 -16.75 7.05
N THR A 224 6.60 -17.16 7.76
CA THR A 224 7.84 -17.71 7.18
C THR A 224 7.73 -19.21 6.90
N CYS A 225 8.50 -19.67 5.91
CA CYS A 225 8.57 -21.07 5.54
C CYS A 225 8.99 -21.95 6.73
N GLY A 226 8.28 -23.06 6.94
CA GLY A 226 8.57 -24.02 8.01
C GLY A 226 8.19 -23.58 9.42
N GLY A 227 7.64 -22.36 9.60
CA GLY A 227 7.23 -21.87 10.91
C GLY A 227 8.38 -21.48 11.83
N GLU A 228 9.52 -21.08 11.26
CA GLU A 228 10.72 -20.69 12.00
C GLU A 228 10.85 -19.17 12.10
N ARG A 229 11.63 -18.65 13.05
CA ARG A 229 12.03 -17.23 13.08
C ARG A 229 13.46 -17.09 12.57
N PRO A 230 13.68 -16.64 11.32
CA PRO A 230 15.01 -16.44 10.78
C PRO A 230 15.75 -15.34 11.55
N THR A 231 17.04 -15.56 11.84
CA THR A 231 17.92 -14.60 12.53
C THR A 231 19.13 -14.19 11.69
N ASP A 232 19.37 -14.90 10.60
CA ASP A 232 20.43 -14.62 9.63
C ASP A 232 19.81 -13.96 8.39
N VAL A 233 20.20 -12.72 8.13
CA VAL A 233 19.75 -11.94 6.95
C VAL A 233 20.11 -12.66 5.65
N THR A 234 21.17 -13.46 5.62
CA THR A 234 21.60 -14.20 4.43
C THR A 234 20.83 -15.50 4.20
N ASN A 235 19.99 -15.93 5.14
CA ASN A 235 19.14 -17.10 4.96
C ASN A 235 18.10 -16.84 3.86
N PRO A 236 18.05 -17.65 2.78
CA PRO A 236 17.07 -17.46 1.70
C PRO A 236 15.62 -17.59 2.17
N ARG A 237 15.35 -18.28 3.30
CA ARG A 237 14.02 -18.40 3.92
C ARG A 237 13.66 -17.23 4.83
N ALA A 238 14.54 -16.22 4.97
CA ALA A 238 14.27 -15.03 5.75
C ALA A 238 13.30 -14.06 5.07
N THR A 239 13.20 -14.15 3.74
CA THR A 239 12.38 -13.26 2.92
C THR A 239 10.99 -13.84 2.69
N ILE A 240 9.98 -13.01 2.88
CA ILE A 240 8.61 -13.25 2.43
C ILE A 240 8.21 -12.21 1.39
N GLY A 241 7.37 -12.59 0.44
CA GLY A 241 6.67 -11.70 -0.48
C GLY A 241 5.27 -11.38 0.03
N VAL A 242 4.84 -10.12 -0.07
CA VAL A 242 3.53 -9.66 0.42
C VAL A 242 2.82 -8.82 -0.64
N TRP A 243 1.53 -9.09 -0.85
CA TRP A 243 0.63 -8.27 -1.67
C TRP A 243 -0.80 -8.35 -1.13
N THR A 244 -1.67 -7.46 -1.58
CA THR A 244 -3.10 -7.46 -1.22
C THR A 244 -3.95 -7.66 -2.47
N THR A 245 -5.15 -8.20 -2.31
CA THR A 245 -6.13 -8.30 -3.40
C THR A 245 -7.53 -7.93 -2.93
N ALA A 246 -8.35 -7.43 -3.85
CA ALA A 246 -9.80 -7.39 -3.71
C ALA A 246 -10.43 -8.21 -4.83
N SER A 247 -11.39 -9.07 -4.46
CA SER A 247 -12.12 -9.92 -5.38
C SER A 247 -13.63 -9.72 -5.27
N ARG A 248 -14.33 -9.88 -6.40
CA ARG A 248 -15.80 -9.88 -6.47
C ARG A 248 -16.31 -11.21 -7.03
N ARG A 249 -17.60 -11.49 -6.81
CA ARG A 249 -18.24 -12.64 -7.45
C ARG A 249 -18.33 -12.42 -8.96
N GLN A 250 -18.03 -13.47 -9.73
CA GLN A 250 -17.97 -13.42 -11.20
C GLN A 250 -19.28 -12.92 -11.84
N VAL A 251 -20.43 -13.29 -11.27
CA VAL A 251 -21.75 -12.90 -11.77
C VAL A 251 -22.39 -11.95 -10.78
N ARG A 252 -22.76 -10.75 -11.25
CA ARG A 252 -23.44 -9.70 -10.49
C ARG A 252 -24.66 -9.23 -11.28
N ILE A 253 -25.85 -9.41 -10.71
CA ILE A 253 -27.13 -9.06 -11.35
C ILE A 253 -27.81 -8.00 -10.49
N ALA A 254 -28.02 -6.81 -11.06
CA ALA A 254 -28.74 -5.74 -10.36
C ALA A 254 -30.19 -6.17 -10.06
N GLU A 255 -30.60 -6.05 -8.80
CA GLU A 255 -31.96 -6.35 -8.36
C GLU A 255 -32.87 -5.13 -8.53
N ALA A 256 -33.74 -5.19 -9.55
CA ALA A 256 -34.68 -4.11 -9.84
C ALA A 256 -35.56 -3.78 -8.62
N GLY A 257 -35.64 -2.49 -8.29
CA GLY A 257 -36.51 -1.97 -7.22
C GLY A 257 -36.01 -2.15 -5.78
N LYS A 258 -34.90 -2.86 -5.56
CA LYS A 258 -34.31 -3.07 -4.22
C LYS A 258 -32.97 -2.38 -4.01
N GLY A 259 -32.31 -1.94 -5.09
CA GLY A 259 -31.01 -1.29 -5.05
C GLY A 259 -29.85 -2.22 -4.66
N GLY A 260 -30.10 -3.54 -4.67
CA GLY A 260 -29.10 -4.57 -4.36
C GLY A 260 -28.52 -5.24 -5.62
N VAL A 261 -27.57 -6.14 -5.39
CA VAL A 261 -26.96 -6.98 -6.43
C VAL A 261 -27.04 -8.43 -5.95
N ALA A 262 -27.61 -9.31 -6.79
CA ALA A 262 -27.52 -10.75 -6.60
C ALA A 262 -26.19 -11.25 -7.16
N GLU A 263 -25.46 -12.04 -6.38
CA GLU A 263 -24.12 -12.49 -6.72
C GLU A 263 -24.00 -14.02 -6.85
N ASN A 264 -23.22 -14.50 -7.82
CA ASN A 264 -22.99 -15.93 -8.03
C ASN A 264 -21.61 -16.23 -8.66
N GLY A 265 -21.23 -17.50 -8.68
CA GLY A 265 -19.96 -17.96 -9.27
C GLY A 265 -18.75 -17.84 -8.34
N PRO A 266 -17.54 -18.17 -8.82
CA PRO A 266 -16.31 -18.03 -8.05
C PRO A 266 -15.95 -16.57 -7.78
N TRP A 267 -15.01 -16.35 -6.86
CA TRP A 267 -14.36 -15.07 -6.67
C TRP A 267 -13.39 -14.79 -7.83
N VAL A 268 -13.33 -13.54 -8.28
CA VAL A 268 -12.44 -13.06 -9.32
C VAL A 268 -11.76 -11.81 -8.81
N GLN A 269 -10.43 -11.78 -8.88
CA GLN A 269 -9.62 -10.62 -8.52
C GLN A 269 -9.92 -9.45 -9.45
N VAL A 270 -10.15 -8.28 -8.88
CA VAL A 270 -10.43 -7.03 -9.62
C VAL A 270 -9.45 -5.90 -9.29
N SER A 271 -8.72 -6.05 -8.18
CA SER A 271 -7.63 -5.15 -7.77
C SER A 271 -6.58 -5.95 -7.03
N ARG A 272 -5.33 -5.55 -7.16
CA ARG A 272 -4.21 -6.03 -6.35
C ARG A 272 -3.17 -4.94 -6.19
N LEU A 273 -2.30 -5.09 -5.20
CA LEU A 273 -1.16 -4.21 -5.02
C LEU A 273 -0.02 -4.94 -4.32
N GLY A 274 1.17 -4.93 -4.94
CA GLY A 274 2.45 -5.31 -4.35
C GLY A 274 3.28 -4.06 -4.07
N ASN A 275 4.23 -3.75 -4.96
CA ASN A 275 5.03 -2.52 -4.83
C ASN A 275 4.18 -1.26 -5.07
N PRO A 276 4.50 -0.15 -4.38
CA PRO A 276 3.91 1.14 -4.68
C PRO A 276 4.16 1.54 -6.15
N LEU A 277 3.22 2.28 -6.75
CA LEU A 277 3.34 2.86 -8.09
C LEU A 277 3.56 1.88 -9.26
N PHE A 278 3.54 0.55 -9.04
CA PHE A 278 3.82 -0.44 -10.07
C PHE A 278 2.78 -0.36 -11.20
N ASN A 279 1.49 -0.48 -10.89
CA ASN A 279 0.46 -0.40 -11.92
C ASN A 279 0.33 1.03 -12.45
N GLU A 280 0.56 2.04 -11.61
CA GLU A 280 0.39 3.47 -11.90
C GLU A 280 1.35 3.94 -12.98
N VAL A 281 2.64 3.61 -12.84
CA VAL A 281 3.76 4.24 -13.58
C VAL A 281 4.55 3.25 -14.44
N ILE A 282 4.52 1.94 -14.12
CA ILE A 282 5.25 0.93 -14.91
C ILE A 282 4.34 0.27 -15.95
N VAL A 283 3.13 -0.13 -15.55
CA VAL A 283 2.21 -0.83 -16.46
C VAL A 283 1.53 0.16 -17.41
N PRO A 284 1.59 -0.09 -18.74
CA PRO A 284 0.99 0.83 -19.71
C PRO A 284 -0.55 0.82 -19.62
N MET A 285 -1.16 1.94 -20.02
CA MET A 285 -2.60 2.18 -19.86
C MET A 285 -3.49 1.01 -20.32
N SER A 286 -3.19 0.43 -21.49
CA SER A 286 -3.98 -0.65 -22.09
C SER A 286 -3.90 -2.00 -21.38
N ARG A 287 -3.04 -2.13 -20.37
CA ARG A 287 -2.74 -3.39 -19.68
C ARG A 287 -3.01 -3.33 -18.17
N LYS A 288 -3.37 -2.16 -17.62
CA LYS A 288 -3.58 -1.95 -16.18
C LYS A 288 -4.69 -2.82 -15.60
N ASP A 289 -5.82 -2.96 -16.30
CA ASP A 289 -6.91 -3.85 -15.85
C ASP A 289 -6.49 -5.32 -15.91
N GLN A 290 -5.69 -5.71 -16.90
CA GLN A 290 -5.16 -7.08 -16.99
C GLN A 290 -4.20 -7.37 -15.82
N TRP A 291 -3.32 -6.43 -15.49
CA TRP A 291 -2.42 -6.57 -14.35
C TRP A 291 -3.22 -6.73 -13.05
N ASN A 292 -4.27 -5.92 -12.84
CA ASN A 292 -5.16 -6.02 -11.68
C ASN A 292 -5.88 -7.37 -11.58
N ALA A 293 -6.14 -8.04 -12.70
CA ALA A 293 -6.89 -9.30 -12.74
C ALA A 293 -6.01 -10.56 -12.64
N LEU A 294 -4.69 -10.43 -12.70
CA LEU A 294 -3.74 -11.56 -12.68
C LEU A 294 -2.99 -11.66 -11.34
N PRO A 295 -2.60 -12.88 -10.91
CA PRO A 295 -1.76 -13.06 -9.74
C PRO A 295 -0.29 -12.68 -10.02
N PRO A 296 0.53 -12.41 -8.98
CA PRO A 296 1.95 -12.11 -9.15
C PRO A 296 2.75 -13.17 -9.91
N SER A 297 2.37 -14.47 -9.82
CA SER A 297 3.02 -15.55 -10.57
C SER A 297 2.99 -15.38 -12.10
N ASP A 298 2.16 -14.47 -12.62
CA ASP A 298 2.06 -14.15 -14.06
C ASP A 298 2.79 -12.85 -14.45
N ASP A 299 3.52 -12.20 -13.52
CA ASP A 299 4.08 -10.86 -13.75
C ASP A 299 5.24 -10.78 -14.75
N LYS A 300 5.79 -11.92 -15.18
CA LYS A 300 6.65 -12.01 -16.37
C LYS A 300 6.03 -11.37 -17.62
N LEU A 301 4.71 -11.26 -17.68
CA LEU A 301 3.97 -10.58 -18.76
C LEU A 301 4.18 -9.05 -18.79
N PHE A 302 4.68 -8.48 -17.68
CA PHE A 302 4.91 -7.05 -17.49
C PHE A 302 6.39 -6.70 -17.27
N ALA A 303 7.26 -7.70 -17.09
CA ALA A 303 8.70 -7.51 -16.82
C ALA A 303 9.42 -6.61 -17.85
N GLY A 304 9.02 -6.67 -19.13
CA GLY A 304 9.59 -5.80 -20.15
C GLY A 304 9.39 -4.30 -19.89
N TYR A 305 8.33 -3.91 -19.16
CA TYR A 305 8.09 -2.53 -18.75
C TYR A 305 8.92 -2.12 -17.53
N VAL A 306 9.32 -3.08 -16.68
CA VAL A 306 10.29 -2.84 -15.60
C VAL A 306 11.71 -2.72 -16.17
N ASP A 307 12.07 -3.57 -17.13
CA ASP A 307 13.39 -3.56 -17.77
C ASP A 307 13.63 -2.28 -18.57
N LYS A 308 12.56 -1.67 -19.10
CA LYS A 308 12.60 -0.44 -19.90
C LYS A 308 11.43 0.48 -19.51
N PRO A 309 11.46 1.12 -18.34
CA PRO A 309 10.36 1.95 -17.87
C PRO A 309 10.15 3.15 -18.78
N GLU A 310 8.89 3.41 -19.14
CA GLU A 310 8.53 4.55 -19.98
C GLU A 310 8.95 5.88 -19.31
N LEU A 311 8.72 6.00 -18.00
CA LEU A 311 9.13 7.19 -17.24
C LEU A 311 10.64 7.47 -17.32
N ALA A 312 11.48 6.42 -17.30
CA ALA A 312 12.93 6.59 -17.46
C ALA A 312 13.26 7.26 -18.81
N GLY A 313 12.57 6.86 -19.88
CA GLY A 313 12.70 7.46 -21.21
C GLY A 313 12.12 8.86 -21.32
N LEU A 314 11.07 9.17 -20.56
CA LEU A 314 10.43 10.49 -20.56
C LEU A 314 11.20 11.55 -19.78
N LEU A 315 11.88 11.21 -18.69
CA LEU A 315 12.60 12.19 -17.85
C LEU A 315 13.56 13.10 -18.66
N PRO A 316 14.44 12.59 -19.55
CA PRO A 316 15.30 13.46 -20.36
C PRO A 316 14.56 14.28 -21.42
N VAL A 317 13.38 13.83 -21.87
CA VAL A 317 12.52 14.56 -22.81
C VAL A 317 11.80 15.71 -22.11
N LEU A 318 11.24 15.42 -20.92
CA LEU A 318 10.56 16.39 -20.09
C LEU A 318 11.52 17.40 -19.46
N TYR A 319 12.78 17.04 -19.25
CA TYR A 319 13.81 17.90 -18.70
C TYR A 319 15.07 17.91 -19.57
N PRO A 320 15.05 18.60 -20.73
CA PRO A 320 16.17 18.61 -21.67
C PRO A 320 17.48 19.07 -21.01
N GLY A 321 18.52 18.21 -21.09
CA GLY A 321 19.85 18.49 -20.54
C GLY A 321 20.01 18.27 -19.03
N VAL A 322 18.94 17.89 -18.32
CA VAL A 322 19.00 17.62 -16.86
C VAL A 322 19.45 16.19 -16.57
N PHE A 323 19.10 15.23 -17.43
CA PHE A 323 19.40 13.80 -17.26
C PHE A 323 20.21 13.19 -18.43
N PRO A 324 21.38 13.75 -18.81
CA PRO A 324 22.16 13.25 -19.95
C PRO A 324 22.69 11.82 -19.77
N ASN A 325 23.05 11.39 -18.56
CA ASN A 325 23.54 10.03 -18.32
C ASN A 325 22.40 9.00 -18.40
N LEU A 326 21.23 9.33 -17.85
CA LEU A 326 20.03 8.51 -18.00
C LEU A 326 19.61 8.39 -19.48
N ASP A 327 19.66 9.48 -20.25
CA ASP A 327 19.37 9.47 -21.69
C ASP A 327 20.31 8.53 -22.46
N ALA A 328 21.61 8.59 -22.17
CA ALA A 328 22.60 7.69 -22.74
C ALA A 328 22.32 6.22 -22.37
N LEU A 329 21.96 5.95 -21.11
CA LEU A 329 21.56 4.63 -20.65
C LEU A 329 20.33 4.11 -21.41
N ASN A 330 19.27 4.91 -21.51
CA ASN A 330 18.06 4.54 -22.25
C ASN A 330 18.34 4.23 -23.72
N LYS A 331 19.16 5.07 -24.39
CA LYS A 331 19.56 4.88 -25.79
C LYS A 331 20.43 3.65 -26.02
N SER A 332 21.17 3.19 -25.00
CA SER A 332 21.94 1.95 -25.09
C SER A 332 21.06 0.71 -25.21
N GLY A 333 19.78 0.81 -24.81
CA GLY A 333 18.82 -0.29 -24.83
C GLY A 333 19.09 -1.39 -23.80
N LYS A 334 20.08 -1.21 -22.92
CA LYS A 334 20.37 -2.11 -21.79
C LYS A 334 19.15 -2.19 -20.86
N PRO A 335 18.80 -3.39 -20.37
CA PRO A 335 17.72 -3.54 -19.39
C PRO A 335 18.11 -2.95 -18.02
N ARG A 336 17.12 -2.48 -17.29
CA ARG A 336 17.21 -1.98 -15.91
C ARG A 336 17.19 -3.12 -14.90
N ALA A 337 18.26 -3.92 -14.89
CA ALA A 337 18.42 -5.05 -13.96
C ALA A 337 18.34 -4.63 -12.48
N ASP A 338 18.70 -3.39 -12.16
CA ASP A 338 18.53 -2.81 -10.82
C ASP A 338 17.05 -2.66 -10.44
N LEU A 339 16.22 -2.13 -11.34
CA LEU A 339 14.77 -2.02 -11.12
C LEU A 339 14.09 -3.38 -11.14
N HIS A 340 14.54 -4.29 -12.00
CA HIS A 340 14.06 -5.67 -12.06
C HIS A 340 14.29 -6.38 -10.71
N ALA A 341 15.47 -6.22 -10.12
CA ALA A 341 15.75 -6.74 -8.77
C ALA A 341 14.84 -6.09 -7.72
N ILE A 342 14.71 -4.76 -7.73
CA ILE A 342 13.91 -4.03 -6.73
C ILE A 342 12.42 -4.42 -6.79
N LEU A 343 11.85 -4.50 -7.99
CA LEU A 343 10.39 -4.64 -8.18
C LEU A 343 9.91 -6.07 -8.39
N LEU A 344 10.74 -6.98 -8.95
CA LEU A 344 10.25 -8.28 -9.44
C LEU A 344 10.88 -9.52 -8.81
N THR A 345 12.12 -9.48 -8.32
CA THR A 345 12.81 -10.70 -7.83
C THR A 345 13.44 -10.56 -6.44
N GLY A 346 13.65 -9.32 -5.98
CA GLY A 346 14.42 -9.00 -4.78
C GLY A 346 15.91 -8.83 -5.07
N ILE A 347 16.62 -8.20 -4.14
CA ILE A 347 18.04 -7.91 -4.25
C ILE A 347 18.84 -9.13 -3.74
N PRO A 348 19.67 -9.77 -4.58
CA PRO A 348 20.47 -10.91 -4.16
C PRO A 348 21.64 -10.50 -3.27
N ALA A 349 22.11 -11.46 -2.47
CA ALA A 349 23.24 -11.27 -1.58
C ALA A 349 24.50 -10.85 -2.36
N GLY A 350 25.29 -9.95 -1.76
CA GLY A 350 26.55 -9.45 -2.34
C GLY A 350 26.41 -8.18 -3.19
N ILE A 351 25.18 -7.76 -3.53
CA ILE A 351 24.93 -6.48 -4.21
C ILE A 351 24.95 -5.32 -3.21
N VAL A 352 24.17 -5.45 -2.13
CA VAL A 352 24.19 -4.52 -1.00
C VAL A 352 24.89 -5.21 0.18
N PRO A 353 25.99 -4.65 0.72
CA PRO A 353 26.71 -5.29 1.82
C PRO A 353 25.83 -5.61 3.02
N GLY A 354 25.81 -6.87 3.45
CA GLY A 354 25.06 -7.32 4.62
C GLY A 354 23.54 -7.41 4.43
N PHE A 355 23.03 -7.30 3.19
CA PHE A 355 21.60 -7.32 2.90
C PHE A 355 21.27 -8.23 1.71
N GLN A 356 20.10 -8.86 1.76
CA GLN A 356 19.42 -9.48 0.64
C GLN A 356 17.92 -9.56 0.95
N ASN A 357 17.08 -9.56 -0.08
CA ASN A 357 15.67 -9.93 0.03
C ASN A 357 15.20 -10.68 -1.24
N TYR A 358 16.08 -11.51 -1.79
CA TYR A 358 15.84 -12.25 -3.02
C TYR A 358 14.91 -13.44 -2.76
N THR A 359 13.91 -13.61 -3.63
CA THR A 359 12.93 -14.70 -3.55
C THR A 359 13.02 -15.66 -4.73
N GLY A 360 14.11 -15.65 -5.50
CA GLY A 360 14.27 -16.53 -6.65
C GLY A 360 14.01 -15.85 -8.00
N ALA A 361 13.93 -16.66 -9.05
CA ALA A 361 13.89 -16.20 -10.44
C ALA A 361 12.47 -15.96 -10.98
N ILE A 362 11.45 -16.06 -10.13
CA ILE A 362 10.07 -15.76 -10.52
C ILE A 362 9.86 -14.26 -10.45
N ASP A 363 9.52 -13.67 -11.60
CA ASP A 363 9.11 -12.28 -11.72
C ASP A 363 7.73 -12.12 -11.09
N ALA A 364 7.68 -11.46 -9.94
CA ALA A 364 6.46 -11.24 -9.16
C ALA A 364 6.48 -9.85 -8.52
N ASP A 365 5.47 -9.03 -8.79
CA ASP A 365 5.26 -7.79 -8.06
C ASP A 365 4.72 -8.09 -6.66
N MET A 366 5.59 -7.90 -5.66
CA MET A 366 5.30 -8.10 -4.25
C MET A 366 6.30 -7.31 -3.40
N LEU A 367 5.84 -6.83 -2.24
CA LEU A 367 6.74 -6.28 -1.22
C LEU A 367 7.56 -7.40 -0.60
N ARG A 368 8.88 -7.34 -0.74
CA ARG A 368 9.80 -8.37 -0.25
C ARG A 368 10.41 -7.97 1.08
N LEU A 369 9.96 -8.60 2.15
CA LEU A 369 10.44 -8.35 3.51
C LEU A 369 11.35 -9.49 3.98
N ASN A 370 12.63 -9.18 4.16
CA ASN A 370 13.54 -9.99 4.94
C ASN A 370 13.27 -9.77 6.44
N THR A 371 12.61 -10.76 7.04
CA THR A 371 12.16 -10.75 8.44
C THR A 371 13.29 -10.89 9.47
N ALA A 372 14.51 -11.25 9.04
CA ALA A 372 15.68 -11.29 9.91
C ALA A 372 16.33 -9.91 10.10
N VAL A 373 15.96 -8.91 9.28
CA VAL A 373 16.41 -7.53 9.47
C VAL A 373 15.63 -6.88 10.62
N PRO A 374 16.28 -6.46 11.72
CA PRO A 374 15.59 -5.86 12.85
C PRO A 374 15.10 -4.43 12.54
N PRO A 375 14.09 -3.92 13.27
CA PRO A 375 13.68 -2.53 13.16
C PRO A 375 14.84 -1.56 13.44
N THR A 376 14.98 -0.54 12.60
CA THR A 376 16.03 0.48 12.74
C THR A 376 15.69 1.47 13.85
N ALA A 377 16.62 1.70 14.79
CA ALA A 377 16.42 2.60 15.92
C ALA A 377 16.27 4.09 15.54
N LYS A 378 16.88 4.50 14.43
CA LYS A 378 16.78 5.84 13.84
C LYS A 378 16.40 5.70 12.37
N PRO A 379 15.11 5.48 12.07
CA PRO A 379 14.69 5.18 10.72
C PRO A 379 14.98 6.35 9.77
N ASN A 380 15.37 6.04 8.54
CA ASN A 380 15.50 6.99 7.46
C ASN A 380 14.36 6.75 6.46
N ILE A 381 13.59 7.79 6.12
CA ILE A 381 12.44 7.69 5.21
C ILE A 381 12.80 7.18 3.81
N LEU A 382 14.09 7.29 3.42
CA LEU A 382 14.60 6.78 2.14
C LEU A 382 15.04 5.30 2.22
N GLY A 383 14.86 4.63 3.36
CA GLY A 383 15.09 3.19 3.49
C GLY A 383 16.49 2.74 3.02
N LEU A 384 16.52 1.63 2.27
CA LEU A 384 17.75 0.93 1.93
C LEU A 384 18.72 1.80 1.12
N VAL A 385 18.22 2.67 0.24
CA VAL A 385 19.08 3.55 -0.59
C VAL A 385 19.82 4.59 0.25
N ALA A 386 19.38 4.84 1.49
CA ALA A 386 20.08 5.66 2.49
C ALA A 386 20.78 4.84 3.58
N GLY A 387 20.94 3.53 3.38
CA GLY A 387 21.63 2.63 4.31
C GLY A 387 20.76 2.09 5.45
N ASP A 388 19.44 2.32 5.42
CA ASP A 388 18.50 1.77 6.39
C ASP A 388 17.86 0.49 5.86
N ALA A 389 18.43 -0.66 6.21
CA ALA A 389 18.00 -1.97 5.70
C ALA A 389 16.58 -2.39 6.14
N ALA A 390 15.98 -1.72 7.13
CA ALA A 390 14.62 -2.02 7.57
C ALA A 390 13.53 -1.24 6.80
N GLY A 391 13.93 -0.32 5.91
CA GLY A 391 13.02 0.44 5.06
C GLY A 391 12.95 -0.08 3.63
N PHE A 392 12.02 0.47 2.86
CA PHE A 392 11.81 0.13 1.45
C PHE A 392 13.15 0.11 0.63
N PRO A 393 13.36 -0.88 -0.25
CA PRO A 393 12.45 -1.95 -0.67
C PRO A 393 12.53 -3.24 0.17
N ASN A 394 13.04 -3.19 1.41
CA ASN A 394 12.89 -4.32 2.34
C ASN A 394 11.53 -4.25 3.05
N GLY A 395 10.50 -4.77 2.39
CA GLY A 395 9.12 -4.45 2.75
C GLY A 395 8.86 -2.94 2.57
N ARG A 396 7.97 -2.39 3.38
CA ARG A 396 7.65 -0.95 3.39
C ARG A 396 7.06 -0.57 4.74
N ARG A 397 7.62 0.47 5.38
CA ARG A 397 7.06 1.07 6.61
C ARG A 397 6.04 2.15 6.25
N VAL A 398 5.14 2.46 7.18
CA VAL A 398 4.03 3.43 6.95
C VAL A 398 4.49 4.84 6.58
N PHE A 399 5.73 5.18 6.90
CA PHE A 399 6.33 6.51 6.73
C PHE A 399 7.48 6.55 5.70
N ASP A 400 7.75 5.45 4.99
CA ASP A 400 8.78 5.45 3.95
C ASP A 400 8.37 6.34 2.76
N ASP A 401 9.30 7.19 2.30
CA ASP A 401 9.13 8.06 1.13
C ASP A 401 9.40 7.28 -0.15
N VAL A 402 8.46 6.38 -0.48
CA VAL A 402 8.58 5.49 -1.63
C VAL A 402 8.56 6.27 -2.95
N VAL A 403 7.87 7.41 -3.02
CA VAL A 403 7.82 8.27 -4.21
C VAL A 403 9.22 8.78 -4.55
N THR A 404 9.92 9.36 -3.59
CA THR A 404 11.29 9.83 -3.79
C THR A 404 12.23 8.66 -4.10
N VAL A 405 12.14 7.54 -3.37
CA VAL A 405 13.02 6.38 -3.60
C VAL A 405 12.85 5.82 -5.02
N GLU A 406 11.61 5.60 -5.47
CA GLU A 406 11.32 5.01 -6.78
C GLU A 406 11.66 5.96 -7.92
N LEU A 407 11.31 7.25 -7.82
CA LEU A 407 11.70 8.22 -8.85
C LEU A 407 13.22 8.34 -8.99
N ARG A 408 13.96 8.31 -7.88
CA ARG A 408 15.43 8.28 -7.91
C ARG A 408 15.96 7.01 -8.56
N ALA A 409 15.41 5.85 -8.22
CA ALA A 409 15.77 4.59 -8.83
C ALA A 409 15.52 4.64 -10.35
N VAL A 410 14.33 5.06 -10.79
CA VAL A 410 13.99 5.25 -12.22
C VAL A 410 14.96 6.22 -12.89
N ALA A 411 15.33 7.31 -12.24
CA ALA A 411 16.33 8.28 -12.70
C ALA A 411 17.80 7.80 -12.62
N GLY A 412 18.03 6.53 -12.32
CA GLY A 412 19.33 5.87 -12.42
C GLY A 412 20.13 5.81 -11.11
N ALA A 413 19.58 6.23 -9.97
CA ALA A 413 20.31 6.24 -8.68
C ALA A 413 20.84 4.85 -8.29
N THR A 414 20.11 3.80 -8.63
CA THR A 414 20.38 2.41 -8.26
C THR A 414 21.17 1.65 -9.33
N TYR A 415 21.31 2.19 -10.55
CA TYR A 415 22.01 1.51 -11.63
C TYR A 415 23.51 1.21 -11.34
N PRO A 416 24.24 2.02 -10.54
CA PRO A 416 25.60 1.68 -10.12
C PRO A 416 25.72 0.36 -9.36
N LEU A 417 24.62 -0.19 -8.80
CA LEU A 417 24.59 -1.51 -8.17
C LEU A 417 24.80 -2.65 -9.16
N VAL A 418 24.51 -2.42 -10.45
CA VAL A 418 24.67 -3.41 -11.53
C VAL A 418 25.76 -3.03 -12.53
N ASP A 419 26.09 -1.75 -12.66
CA ASP A 419 27.20 -1.24 -13.49
C ASP A 419 27.92 -0.10 -12.75
N ASN A 420 29.01 -0.44 -12.06
CA ASN A 420 29.77 0.51 -11.24
C ASN A 420 30.47 1.63 -12.04
N THR A 421 30.45 1.57 -13.38
CA THR A 421 30.99 2.62 -14.24
C THR A 421 29.97 3.71 -14.55
N PHE A 422 28.68 3.44 -14.30
CA PHE A 422 27.63 4.43 -14.46
C PHE A 422 27.68 5.47 -13.34
N THR A 423 27.59 6.74 -13.73
CA THR A 423 27.47 7.85 -12.79
C THR A 423 26.07 8.45 -12.92
N PRO A 424 25.23 8.40 -11.88
CA PRO A 424 23.93 9.07 -11.90
C PRO A 424 24.05 10.57 -12.17
N ASP A 425 23.06 11.15 -12.82
CA ASP A 425 23.00 12.59 -13.05
C ASP A 425 22.91 13.34 -11.70
N ALA A 426 23.50 14.54 -11.61
CA ALA A 426 23.49 15.32 -10.37
C ALA A 426 22.05 15.65 -9.91
N ALA A 427 21.12 15.84 -10.87
CA ALA A 427 19.71 16.07 -10.61
C ALA A 427 19.02 14.86 -9.95
N THR A 428 19.51 13.63 -10.19
CA THR A 428 18.93 12.42 -9.59
C THR A 428 18.92 12.50 -8.06
N GLY A 429 19.98 13.00 -7.43
CA GLY A 429 20.03 13.19 -5.98
C GLY A 429 19.11 14.32 -5.45
N GLN A 430 18.63 15.20 -6.32
CA GLN A 430 17.75 16.32 -5.99
C GLN A 430 16.27 15.96 -6.14
N ILE A 431 15.94 14.86 -6.83
CA ILE A 431 14.56 14.39 -6.98
C ILE A 431 13.96 14.16 -5.59
N THR A 432 12.79 14.74 -5.39
CA THR A 432 11.90 14.53 -4.26
C THR A 432 10.53 15.11 -4.64
N ASP A 433 9.46 14.57 -4.07
CA ASP A 433 8.15 15.22 -4.11
C ASP A 433 8.04 16.42 -3.13
N GLY A 434 9.07 16.63 -2.31
CA GLY A 434 9.19 17.74 -1.36
C GLY A 434 8.38 17.53 -0.08
N LEU A 435 7.97 16.29 0.20
CA LEU A 435 7.11 15.94 1.33
C LEU A 435 7.80 14.93 2.26
N THR A 436 7.33 14.89 3.49
CA THR A 436 7.86 14.05 4.56
C THR A 436 6.71 13.59 5.49
N PRO A 437 6.98 12.67 6.44
CA PRO A 437 6.04 12.36 7.52
C PRO A 437 5.48 13.58 8.27
N ALA A 438 6.21 14.69 8.32
CA ALA A 438 5.77 15.92 8.99
C ALA A 438 4.63 16.64 8.24
N ASP A 439 4.42 16.32 6.97
CA ASP A 439 3.38 16.89 6.11
C ASP A 439 2.03 16.14 6.24
N VAL A 440 1.99 15.10 7.07
CA VAL A 440 0.75 14.42 7.49
C VAL A 440 0.24 15.06 8.78
N LYS A 441 -0.99 15.60 8.74
CA LYS A 441 -1.56 16.37 9.87
C LYS A 441 -1.80 15.52 11.11
N ASN A 442 -2.35 14.31 10.95
CA ASN A 442 -2.50 13.35 12.04
C ASN A 442 -1.35 12.34 11.98
N PRO A 443 -0.41 12.37 12.93
CA PRO A 443 0.81 11.56 12.86
C PRO A 443 0.53 10.07 12.96
N TYR A 444 1.50 9.28 12.50
CA TYR A 444 1.54 7.83 12.71
C TYR A 444 1.55 7.50 14.21
N LEU A 445 1.09 6.29 14.55
CA LEU A 445 1.15 5.76 15.90
C LEU A 445 2.40 4.92 16.09
N ASP A 446 2.95 4.93 17.30
CA ASP A 446 4.13 4.12 17.67
C ASP A 446 3.79 2.64 17.92
N THR A 447 2.50 2.29 17.91
CA THR A 447 1.99 0.95 18.16
C THR A 447 0.97 0.55 17.10
N PHE A 448 0.74 -0.75 16.96
CA PHE A 448 -0.30 -1.30 16.08
C PHE A 448 -1.65 -0.55 16.20
N PRO A 449 -2.31 -0.19 15.08
CA PRO A 449 -1.99 -0.49 13.68
C PRO A 449 -1.18 0.60 12.94
N TYR A 450 -0.42 1.44 13.64
CA TYR A 450 0.57 2.41 13.14
C TYR A 450 0.07 3.59 12.28
N LEU A 451 -1.08 3.47 11.61
CA LEU A 451 -1.69 4.59 10.91
C LEU A 451 -2.42 5.52 11.86
N GLY A 452 -2.35 6.82 11.59
CA GLY A 452 -2.89 7.89 12.43
C GLY A 452 -4.41 7.82 12.61
N VAL A 453 -4.89 8.52 13.64
CA VAL A 453 -6.32 8.68 13.91
C VAL A 453 -6.98 9.38 12.71
N PRO A 454 -8.11 8.88 12.16
CA PRO A 454 -8.75 9.51 11.02
C PRO A 454 -9.27 10.91 11.34
N TYR A 455 -9.29 11.77 10.32
CA TYR A 455 -9.83 13.12 10.41
C TYR A 455 -11.35 13.10 10.56
N ASP A 456 -11.89 14.00 11.38
CA ASP A 456 -13.33 14.16 11.54
C ASP A 456 -13.94 15.14 10.53
N GLY A 457 -15.16 14.86 10.07
CA GLY A 457 -15.85 15.70 9.09
C GLY A 457 -16.22 17.09 9.57
N TYR A 458 -16.38 17.29 10.88
CA TYR A 458 -16.77 18.59 11.44
C TYR A 458 -15.63 19.62 11.38
N ARG A 459 -14.39 19.22 11.71
CA ARG A 459 -13.20 20.09 11.71
C ARG A 459 -12.44 20.08 10.39
N ASN A 460 -12.74 19.14 9.50
CA ASN A 460 -12.07 18.97 8.21
C ASN A 460 -13.11 18.81 7.09
N PRO A 461 -13.92 19.87 6.80
CA PRO A 461 -15.11 19.75 5.96
C PRO A 461 -14.81 19.49 4.47
N SER A 462 -13.74 20.06 3.93
CA SER A 462 -13.04 19.77 2.66
C SER A 462 -12.15 20.95 2.31
#